data_AF-A0A916G2L3-F1
#
_entry.id   AF-A0A916G2L3-F1
#
_cell.length_a   1.000
_cell.length_b   1.000
_cell.length_c   1.000
_cell.angle_alpha   90.00
_cell.angle_beta   90.00
_cell.angle_gamma   90.00
#
_symmetry.space_group_name_H-M   'P 1'
#
loop_
_entity.id
_entity.type
_entity.pdbx_description
1 polymer ?
#
loop_
_entity_poly.entity_id
_entity_poly.type
_entity_poly.pdbx_seq_one_letter_code
_entity_poly.pdbx_strand_id
1 'polypeptide(L)' 'MRAVYEAEHSLDANLIANILRQAGIRAHIAGEYLQGAAGELPAFGLIRVLVDNQDVEHARLLIDEWNSATPLAE' A
#
# COMPACT_ATOMS: atom_id res chain seq x y z
N MET A 1 8.35 -1.82 11.22
CA MET A 1 7.54 -1.52 10.03
C MET A 1 7.68 -2.65 9.03
N ARG A 2 6.56 -3.15 8.49
CA ARG A 2 6.50 -4.29 7.58
C ARG A 2 5.59 -3.95 6.40
N ALA A 3 5.97 -4.34 5.18
CA ALA A 3 5.11 -4.18 4.01
C ALA A 3 3.91 -5.14 4.08
N VAL A 4 2.72 -4.60 3.87
CA VAL A 4 1.44 -5.34 3.89
C VAL A 4 0.71 -5.33 2.55
N TYR A 5 1.05 -4.39 1.67
CA TYR A 5 0.48 -4.28 0.33
C TYR A 5 1.53 -3.76 -0.67
N GLU A 6 1.46 -4.25 -1.90
CA GLU A 6 2.27 -3.78 -3.03
C GLU A 6 1.30 -3.26 -4.10
N ALA A 7 1.53 -2.03 -4.55
CA ALA A 7 0.71 -1.31 -5.50
C ALA A 7 1.53 -0.99 -6.75
N GLU A 8 0.90 -1.12 -7.91
CA GLU A 8 1.49 -0.75 -9.21
C GLU A 8 1.48 0.77 -9.42
N HIS A 9 0.53 1.48 -8.80
CA HIS A 9 0.35 2.92 -8.92
C HIS A 9 0.18 3.62 -7.57
N SER A 10 0.58 4.89 -7.50
CA SER A 10 0.50 5.68 -6.27
C SER A 10 -0.93 5.86 -5.79
N LEU A 11 -1.91 5.81 -6.70
CA LEU A 11 -3.33 5.90 -6.37
C LEU A 11 -3.78 4.74 -5.47
N ASP A 12 -3.50 3.49 -5.86
CA ASP A 12 -3.88 2.31 -5.08
C ASP A 12 -3.18 2.27 -3.72
N ALA A 13 -1.88 2.63 -3.69
CA ALA A 13 -1.14 2.74 -2.43
C ALA A 13 -1.75 3.79 -1.49
N ASN A 14 -2.15 4.94 -2.03
CA ASN A 14 -2.79 5.99 -1.25
C ASN A 14 -4.18 5.58 -0.77
N LEU A 15 -4.93 4.82 -1.58
CA LEU A 15 -6.24 4.31 -1.22
C LEU A 15 -6.16 3.33 -0.05
N ILE A 16 -5.30 2.30 -0.16
CA ILE A 16 -5.06 1.34 0.93
C ILE A 16 -4.54 2.05 2.19
N ALA A 17 -3.56 2.95 2.04
CA ALA A 17 -3.05 3.70 3.17
C ALA A 17 -4.13 4.56 3.85
N ASN A 18 -5.07 5.12 3.09
CA ASN A 18 -6.17 5.90 3.64
C ASN A 18 -7.18 5.02 4.40
N ILE A 19 -7.52 3.84 3.86
CA ILE A 19 -8.39 2.86 4.53
C ILE A 19 -7.77 2.44 5.87
N LEU A 20 -6.49 2.08 5.87
CA LEU A 20 -5.76 1.72 7.08
C LEU A 20 -5.75 2.87 8.09
N ARG A 21 -5.51 4.11 7.65
CA ARG A 21 -5.55 5.30 8.53
C ARG A 21 -6.93 5.55 9.13
N GLN A 22 -8.01 5.34 8.37
CA GLN A 22 -9.39 5.46 8.87
C GLN A 22 -9.70 4.41 9.95
N ALA A 23 -9.12 3.21 9.82
CA ALA A 23 -9.16 2.18 10.86
C ALA A 23 -8.23 2.45 12.06
N GLY A 24 -7.52 3.59 12.08
CA GLY A 24 -6.58 3.96 13.14
C GLY A 24 -5.18 3.35 13.00
N ILE A 25 -4.88 2.68 11.88
CA ILE A 25 -3.59 2.04 11.62
C ILE A 25 -2.66 3.03 10.93
N ARG A 26 -1.44 3.18 11.45
CA ARG A 26 -0.41 4.03 10.83
C ARG A 26 0.18 3.35 9.60
N ALA A 27 -0.19 3.83 8.41
CA ALA A 27 0.33 3.37 7.12
C ALA A 27 1.30 4.39 6.48
N HIS A 28 2.41 3.87 5.96
CA HIS A 28 3.47 4.61 5.26
C HIS A 28 3.67 4.06 3.85
N ILE A 29 3.88 4.94 2.87
CA ILE A 29 4.06 4.53 1.46
C ILE A 29 5.54 4.69 1.10
N ALA A 30 6.18 3.61 0.66
CA ALA A 30 7.54 3.62 0.14
C ALA A 30 7.53 3.44 -1.39
N GLY A 31 8.47 4.08 -2.09
CA GLY A 31 8.60 3.98 -3.55
C GLY A 31 7.94 5.11 -4.35
N GLU A 32 7.13 5.97 -3.71
CA GLU A 32 6.43 7.10 -4.37
C GLU A 32 7.39 8.17 -4.94
N TYR A 33 8.60 8.30 -4.37
CA TYR A 33 9.55 9.36 -4.71
C TYR A 33 10.61 8.98 -5.77
N LEU A 34 10.60 7.75 -6.29
CA LEU A 34 11.57 7.31 -7.31
C LEU A 34 11.32 7.93 -8.69
N GLN A 35 10.22 8.67 -8.88
CA GLN A 35 9.91 9.35 -10.15
C GLN A 35 10.59 10.73 -10.29
N GLY A 36 11.21 11.28 -9.23
CA GLY A 36 11.59 12.70 -9.19
C GLY A 36 13.07 13.05 -9.28
N ALA A 37 14.00 12.15 -8.97
CA ALA A 37 15.42 12.51 -8.86
C ALA A 37 16.37 11.39 -9.34
N ALA A 38 17.08 11.69 -10.42
CA ALA A 38 18.29 11.02 -10.90
C ALA A 38 18.16 9.59 -11.45
N GLY A 39 18.00 9.51 -12.78
CA GLY A 39 18.58 8.44 -13.61
C GLY A 39 17.84 7.10 -13.61
N GLU A 40 17.13 6.83 -14.70
CA GLU A 40 17.01 5.58 -15.49
C GLU A 40 17.26 4.19 -14.84
N LEU A 41 17.11 4.02 -13.53
CA LEU A 41 16.81 2.72 -12.98
C LEU A 41 15.38 2.44 -13.40
N PRO A 42 15.09 1.27 -14.00
CA PRO A 42 13.71 0.92 -14.25
C PRO A 42 13.07 0.78 -12.87
N ALA A 43 12.37 1.82 -12.44
CA ALA A 43 11.51 1.80 -11.28
C ALA A 43 10.34 0.90 -11.68
N PHE A 44 10.59 -0.41 -11.75
CA PHE A 44 9.56 -1.42 -11.83
C PHE A 44 8.82 -1.40 -10.49
N GLY A 45 7.90 -0.43 -10.37
CA GLY A 45 6.50 -0.73 -10.17
C GLY A 45 6.08 -1.29 -8.83
N LEU A 46 6.87 -1.16 -7.76
CA LEU A 46 6.46 -1.68 -6.46
C LEU A 46 6.45 -0.56 -5.43
N ILE A 47 5.38 0.21 -5.48
CA ILE A 47 5.01 1.10 -4.38
C ILE A 47 4.51 0.20 -3.25
N ARG A 48 5.03 0.37 -2.04
CA ARG A 48 4.72 -0.53 -0.92
C ARG A 48 4.06 0.23 0.21
N VAL A 49 2.98 -0.32 0.75
CA VAL A 49 2.36 0.19 1.97
C VAL A 49 2.93 -0.58 3.15
N LEU A 50 3.57 0.15 4.07
CA LEU A 50 4.16 -0.37 5.29
C LEU A 50 3.33 0.06 6.50
N VAL A 51 3.18 -0.84 7.46
CA VAL A 51 2.55 -0.57 8.76
C VAL A 51 3.48 -0.97 9.90
N ASP A 52 3.15 -0.59 11.13
CA ASP A 52 3.88 -1.10 12.29
C ASP A 52 3.77 -2.62 12.40
N ASN A 53 4.77 -3.27 12.98
CA ASN A 53 4.77 -4.74 13.13
C ASN A 53 3.58 -5.22 13.96
N GLN A 54 3.09 -4.41 14.90
CA GLN A 54 1.93 -4.73 15.74
C GLN A 54 0.61 -4.69 14.98
N ASP A 55 0.54 -3.90 13.89
CA ASP A 55 -0.67 -3.71 13.10
C ASP A 55 -0.70 -4.55 11.82
N VAL A 56 0.33 -5.39 11.58
CA VAL A 56 0.46 -6.17 10.33
C VAL A 56 -0.72 -7.11 10.13
N GLU A 57 -1.16 -7.81 11.17
CA GLU A 57 -2.29 -8.74 11.07
C GLU A 57 -3.59 -8.01 10.80
N HIS A 58 -3.89 -6.95 11.57
CA HIS A 58 -5.07 -6.12 11.36
C HIS A 58 -5.10 -5.47 9.97
N ALA A 59 -3.97 -4.93 9.51
CA ALA A 59 -3.86 -4.31 8.20
C ALA A 59 -4.12 -5.31 7.08
N ARG A 60 -3.57 -6.53 7.18
CA ARG A 60 -3.80 -7.59 6.19
C ARG A 60 -5.26 -8.02 6.13
N LEU A 61 -5.92 -8.17 7.28
CA LEU A 61 -7.34 -8.51 7.34
C LEU A 61 -8.22 -7.44 6.66
N LEU A 62 -7.94 -6.16 6.92
CA LEU A 62 -8.66 -5.05 6.27
C LEU A 62 -8.43 -5.01 4.75
N ILE A 63 -7.20 -5.27 4.30
CA ILE A 63 -6.88 -5.32 2.87
C ILE A 63 -7.61 -6.49 2.19
N ASP A 64 -7.65 -7.66 2.82
CA ASP A 64 -8.34 -8.85 2.30
C ASP A 64 -9.86 -8.66 2.25
N GLU A 65 -10.44 -8.06 3.29
CA GLU A 65 -11.85 -7.66 3.32
C GLU A 65 -12.17 -6.66 2.20
N TRP A 66 -11.30 -5.68 1.98
CA TRP A 66 -11.48 -4.70 0.91
C TRP A 66 -11.35 -5.30 -0.51
N ASN A 67 -10.38 -6.20 -0.70
CA ASN A 67 -10.20 -6.93 -1.97
C ASN A 67 -11.37 -7.88 -2.25
N SER A 68 -11.94 -8.52 -1.23
CA SER A 68 -13.10 -9.41 -1.40
C SER A 68 -14.42 -8.65 -1.58
N ALA A 69 -14.55 -7.47 -0.96
CA ALA A 69 -15.70 -6.57 -1.15
C ALA A 69 -15.69 -5.87 -2.51
N THR A 70 -14.54 -5.83 -3.19
CA THR A 70 -14.43 -5.40 -4.59
C THR A 70 -14.60 -6.64 -5.47
N PRO A 71 -15.80 -6.93 -6.01
CA PRO A 71 -15.91 -8.01 -6.99
C PRO A 71 -14.94 -7.69 -8.13
N LEU A 72 -14.10 -8.66 -8.52
CA LEU A 72 -13.34 -8.59 -9.77
C LEU A 72 -14.32 -8.11 -10.85
N ALA A 73 -14.14 -6.88 -11.32
CA ALA A 73 -14.75 -6.47 -12.56
C ALA A 73 -14.20 -7.40 -13.65
N GLU A 74 -15.13 -8.04 -14.36
CA GLU A 74 -14.95 -9.11 -15.35
C GLU A 74 -13.90 -8.83 -16.43
#